data_AF-A0A925UV96-F1
#
_entry.id   AF-A0A925UV96-F1
#
_cell.length_a   1.000
_cell.length_b   1.000
_cell.length_c   1.000
_cell.angle_alpha   90.00
_cell.angle_beta   90.00
_cell.angle_gamma   90.00
#
_symmetry.space_group_name_H-M   'P 1'
#
loop_
_entity.id
_entity.type
_entity.pdbx_description
1 polymer ?
#
loop_
_entity_poly.entity_id
_entity_poly.type
_entity_poly.pdbx_seq_one_letter_code
_entity_poly.pdbx_strand_id
1 'polypeptide(L)'
;MKGFFADSEYLDHEVLRPLSHIQPHWELTWNGVAHKYAEEEDSLHVELNLLTEEIEKATPPARYHDNEDALAQFVIARHSWPIQKVNGRWVGVEYQQILAQGGFGDEDEKELLFAAAGRAQAAINRGQTHYDAMEAGHRKMLGAVLCVILYHRSTQRYL
;
A
#
# COMPACT_ATOMS: atom_id res chain seq x y z
N MET A 1 9.78 10.38 6.88
CA MET A 1 8.52 9.65 7.04
C MET A 1 8.39 8.91 8.37
N LYS A 2 9.43 8.86 9.22
CA LYS A 2 9.45 8.12 10.48
C LYS A 2 8.16 8.29 11.32
N GLY A 3 7.55 7.16 11.69
CA GLY A 3 6.37 7.12 12.57
C GLY A 3 5.05 7.45 11.87
N PHE A 4 5.02 7.54 10.54
CA PHE A 4 3.81 7.86 9.78
C PHE A 4 2.72 6.79 9.94
N PHE A 5 3.12 5.53 10.11
CA PHE A 5 2.25 4.36 10.23
C PHE A 5 2.12 3.84 11.67
N ALA A 6 2.72 4.52 12.64
CA ALA A 6 2.75 4.04 14.03
C ALA A 6 1.36 4.13 14.67
N ASP A 7 0.97 3.16 15.50
CA ASP A 7 -0.23 3.26 16.35
C ASP A 7 -1.51 3.73 15.63
N SER A 8 -1.77 3.17 14.44
CA SER A 8 -2.90 3.56 13.58
C SER A 8 -4.16 2.79 13.94
N GLU A 9 -5.29 3.52 14.01
CA GLU A 9 -6.64 2.96 14.19
C GLU A 9 -7.25 2.45 12.87
N TYR A 10 -6.66 2.78 11.71
CA TYR A 10 -7.21 2.45 10.39
C TYR A 10 -6.42 1.38 9.65
N LEU A 11 -5.14 1.16 9.98
CA LEU A 11 -4.28 0.25 9.21
C LEU A 11 -4.81 -1.19 9.19
N ASP A 12 -5.23 -1.73 10.32
CA ASP A 12 -5.78 -3.08 10.39
C ASP A 12 -7.03 -3.23 9.51
N HIS A 13 -7.95 -2.28 9.57
CA HIS A 13 -9.20 -2.29 8.82
C HIS A 13 -9.03 -2.03 7.33
N GLU A 14 -8.11 -1.15 6.94
CA GLU A 14 -7.92 -0.74 5.55
C GLU A 14 -6.87 -1.60 4.82
N VAL A 15 -5.97 -2.29 5.54
CA VAL A 15 -4.87 -3.06 4.98
C VAL A 15 -4.98 -4.56 5.25
N LEU A 16 -5.11 -4.98 6.51
CA LEU A 16 -5.04 -6.40 6.88
C LEU A 16 -6.37 -7.12 6.79
N ARG A 17 -7.46 -6.50 7.23
CA ARG A 17 -8.81 -7.06 7.20
C ARG A 17 -9.28 -7.45 5.79
N PRO A 18 -8.97 -6.71 4.71
CA PRO A 18 -9.24 -7.17 3.35
C PRO A 18 -8.59 -8.53 3.02
N LEU A 19 -7.48 -8.86 3.67
CA LEU A 19 -6.74 -10.11 3.53
C LEU A 19 -7.16 -11.19 4.55
N SER A 20 -8.21 -10.95 5.35
CA SER A 20 -8.71 -11.92 6.36
C SER A 20 -9.13 -13.27 5.77
N HIS A 21 -9.37 -13.35 4.47
CA HIS A 21 -9.70 -14.57 3.75
C HIS A 21 -8.47 -15.48 3.49
N ILE A 22 -7.25 -14.95 3.60
CA ILE A 22 -5.99 -15.70 3.52
C ILE A 22 -5.26 -15.79 4.86
N GLN A 23 -5.36 -14.76 5.70
CA GLN A 23 -4.70 -14.65 7.00
C GLN A 23 -5.70 -14.07 8.01
N PRO A 24 -6.35 -14.90 8.85
CA PRO A 24 -7.52 -14.48 9.62
C PRO A 24 -7.19 -13.60 10.83
N HIS A 25 -5.94 -13.55 11.30
CA HIS A 25 -5.50 -12.64 12.36
C HIS A 25 -5.06 -11.32 11.73
N TRP A 26 -5.95 -10.32 11.76
CA TRP A 26 -5.75 -9.04 11.08
C TRP A 26 -5.74 -7.84 12.04
N GLU A 27 -6.21 -8.01 13.28
CA GLU A 27 -6.24 -6.98 14.30
C GLU A 27 -4.83 -6.58 14.74
N LEU A 28 -4.55 -5.28 14.74
CA LEU A 28 -3.24 -4.76 15.12
C LEU A 28 -3.24 -4.26 16.57
N THR A 29 -2.16 -4.58 17.29
CA THR A 29 -1.85 -3.98 18.59
C THR A 29 -0.50 -3.28 18.51
N TRP A 30 -0.44 -2.00 18.88
CA TRP A 30 0.83 -1.27 18.90
C TRP A 30 1.66 -1.62 20.14
N ASN A 31 2.93 -1.99 19.93
CA ASN A 31 3.90 -2.14 21.01
C ASN A 31 4.72 -0.86 21.16
N GLY A 32 4.34 -0.03 22.14
CA GLY A 32 5.01 1.25 22.42
C GLY A 32 6.47 1.14 22.87
N VAL A 33 6.94 -0.02 23.33
CA VAL A 33 8.35 -0.25 23.72
C VAL A 33 9.19 -0.60 22.50
N ALA A 34 8.68 -1.48 21.65
CA ALA A 34 9.38 -1.91 20.43
C ALA A 34 9.20 -0.93 19.25
N HIS A 35 8.28 0.02 19.37
CA HIS A 35 7.88 0.95 18.30
C HIS A 35 7.50 0.24 17.00
N LYS A 36 6.74 -0.86 17.13
CA LYS A 36 6.21 -1.65 16.01
C LYS A 36 4.89 -2.30 16.41
N TYR A 37 4.16 -2.85 15.44
CA TYR A 37 2.99 -3.68 15.74
C TYR A 37 3.44 -5.00 16.37
N ALA A 38 2.66 -5.48 17.35
CA ALA A 38 2.89 -6.78 17.98
C ALA A 38 2.77 -7.89 16.94
N GLU A 39 3.82 -8.70 16.84
CA GLU A 39 3.90 -9.80 15.88
C GLU A 39 3.15 -11.01 16.44
N GLU A 40 2.24 -11.55 15.63
CA GLU A 40 1.47 -12.75 15.98
C GLU A 40 1.72 -13.85 14.94
N GLU A 41 1.68 -15.11 15.38
CA GLU A 41 1.73 -16.26 14.48
C GLU A 41 0.46 -16.29 13.60
N ASP A 42 0.59 -16.85 12.39
CA ASP A 42 -0.49 -16.95 11.40
C ASP A 42 -1.17 -15.59 11.12
N SER A 43 -0.36 -14.53 11.04
CA SER A 43 -0.77 -13.16 10.73
C SER A 43 0.13 -12.53 9.65
N LEU A 44 -0.23 -11.33 9.21
CA LEU A 44 0.61 -10.49 8.33
C LEU A 44 1.37 -9.38 9.10
N HIS A 45 1.48 -9.48 10.43
CA HIS A 45 2.00 -8.39 11.27
C HIS A 45 3.50 -8.14 11.04
N VAL A 46 4.28 -9.20 10.83
CA VAL A 46 5.72 -9.11 10.53
C VAL A 46 5.93 -8.41 9.19
N GLU A 47 5.15 -8.81 8.18
CA GLU A 47 5.23 -8.31 6.81
C GLU A 47 4.80 -6.85 6.74
N LEU A 48 3.77 -6.47 7.52
CA LEU A 48 3.37 -5.07 7.65
C LEU A 48 4.47 -4.24 8.30
N ASN A 49 5.08 -4.69 9.40
CA ASN A 49 6.19 -3.99 10.04
C ASN A 49 7.34 -3.76 9.02
N LEU A 50 7.77 -4.82 8.32
CA LEU A 50 8.81 -4.74 7.30
C LEU A 50 8.44 -3.77 6.17
N LEU A 51 7.21 -3.85 5.65
CA LEU A 51 6.73 -2.98 4.59
C LEU A 51 6.72 -1.50 5.03
N THR A 52 6.24 -1.20 6.24
CA THR A 52 6.26 0.18 6.74
C THR A 52 7.70 0.72 6.87
N GLU A 53 8.65 -0.11 7.32
CA GLU A 53 10.06 0.27 7.37
C GLU A 53 10.66 0.51 5.99
N GLU A 54 10.33 -0.34 5.00
CA GLU A 54 10.78 -0.17 3.62
C GLU A 54 10.28 1.15 3.03
N ILE A 55 9.00 1.46 3.22
CA ILE A 55 8.39 2.72 2.77
C ILE A 55 9.05 3.92 3.45
N GLU A 56 9.34 3.83 4.74
CA GLU A 56 10.02 4.90 5.47
C GLU A 56 11.45 5.18 4.98
N LYS A 57 12.13 4.15 4.46
CA LYS A 57 13.50 4.21 3.93
C LYS A 57 13.54 4.52 2.42
N ALA A 58 12.43 4.34 1.71
CA ALA A 58 12.35 4.55 0.27
C ALA A 58 12.50 6.04 -0.08
N THR A 59 13.14 6.32 -1.22
CA THR A 59 13.14 7.66 -1.83
C THR A 59 11.83 7.84 -2.60
N PRO A 60 10.93 8.74 -2.18
CA PRO A 60 9.66 8.92 -2.87
C PRO A 60 9.88 9.46 -4.30
N PRO A 61 9.02 9.11 -5.27
CA PRO A 61 9.09 9.67 -6.61
C PRO A 61 8.85 11.18 -6.60
N ALA A 62 9.42 11.89 -7.58
CA ALA A 62 9.26 13.35 -7.70
C ALA A 62 7.78 13.75 -7.88
N ARG A 63 7.02 12.95 -8.63
CA ARG A 63 5.56 13.06 -8.72
C ARG A 63 4.95 11.77 -8.19
N TYR A 64 4.15 11.87 -7.13
CA TYR A 64 3.60 10.71 -6.42
C TYR A 64 2.70 9.78 -7.24
N HIS A 65 2.28 10.20 -8.43
CA HIS A 65 1.51 9.37 -9.36
C HIS A 65 2.38 8.63 -10.39
N ASP A 66 3.70 8.82 -10.44
CA ASP A 66 4.55 8.24 -11.49
C ASP A 66 4.50 6.71 -11.47
N ASN A 67 4.67 6.10 -10.32
CA ASN A 67 4.68 4.63 -10.20
C ASN A 67 3.26 4.04 -10.33
N GLU A 68 2.23 4.77 -9.89
CA GLU A 68 0.84 4.39 -10.13
C GLU A 68 0.50 4.42 -11.64
N ASP A 69 1.04 5.40 -12.35
CA ASP A 69 0.89 5.52 -13.80
C ASP A 69 1.63 4.37 -14.50
N ALA A 70 2.82 4.00 -14.03
CA ALA A 70 3.57 2.86 -14.57
C ALA A 70 2.76 1.54 -14.46
N LEU A 71 2.18 1.28 -13.29
CA LEU A 71 1.32 0.11 -13.06
C LEU A 71 0.09 0.11 -13.98
N ALA A 72 -0.60 1.25 -14.12
CA ALA A 72 -1.74 1.36 -15.01
C ALA A 72 -1.37 1.16 -16.49
N GLN A 73 -0.24 1.73 -16.92
CA GLN A 73 0.27 1.59 -18.28
C GLN A 73 0.66 0.14 -18.59
N PHE A 74 1.24 -0.58 -17.63
CA PHE A 74 1.52 -2.01 -17.77
C PHE A 74 0.25 -2.79 -18.08
N VAL A 75 -0.82 -2.55 -17.30
CA VAL A 75 -2.10 -3.26 -17.48
C VAL A 75 -2.75 -2.94 -18.84
N ILE A 76 -2.69 -1.68 -19.30
CA ILE A 76 -3.12 -1.30 -20.64
C ILE A 76 -2.32 -2.06 -21.70
N ALA A 77 -0.99 -2.04 -21.61
CA ALA A 77 -0.11 -2.64 -22.62
C ALA A 77 -0.24 -4.17 -22.67
N ARG A 78 -0.37 -4.82 -21.51
CA ARG A 78 -0.35 -6.29 -21.40
C ARG A 78 -1.72 -6.93 -21.60
N HIS A 79 -2.78 -6.28 -21.12
CA HIS A 79 -4.13 -6.85 -21.03
C HIS A 79 -5.18 -6.05 -21.80
N SER A 80 -4.81 -4.92 -22.42
CA SER A 80 -5.73 -4.06 -23.17
C SER A 80 -6.95 -3.61 -22.35
N TRP A 81 -6.75 -3.35 -21.06
CA TRP A 81 -7.85 -2.89 -20.20
C TRP A 81 -8.39 -1.54 -20.67
N PRO A 82 -9.71 -1.33 -20.62
CA PRO A 82 -10.37 -0.10 -21.08
C PRO A 82 -10.30 1.01 -20.02
N ILE A 83 -9.09 1.31 -19.53
CA ILE A 83 -8.84 2.34 -18.51
C ILE A 83 -8.20 3.59 -19.11
N GLN A 84 -8.49 4.74 -18.52
CA GLN A 84 -7.93 6.03 -18.96
C GLN A 84 -7.77 6.98 -17.78
N LYS A 85 -6.91 7.99 -17.93
CA LYS A 85 -6.68 8.99 -16.89
C LYS A 85 -7.51 10.25 -17.14
N VAL A 86 -8.45 10.55 -16.24
CA VAL A 86 -9.35 11.72 -16.29
C VAL A 86 -9.14 12.56 -15.04
N ASN A 87 -8.80 13.84 -15.21
CA ASN A 87 -8.54 14.78 -14.11
C ASN A 87 -7.55 14.25 -13.05
N GLY A 88 -6.51 13.56 -13.51
CA GLY A 88 -5.48 12.98 -12.64
C GLY A 88 -5.84 11.64 -11.99
N ARG A 89 -7.02 11.08 -12.27
CA ARG A 89 -7.48 9.79 -11.72
C ARG A 89 -7.65 8.74 -12.82
N TRP A 90 -7.26 7.51 -12.54
CA TRP A 90 -7.55 6.38 -13.42
C TRP A 90 -9.03 5.97 -13.26
N VAL A 91 -9.72 5.84 -14.39
CA VAL A 91 -11.14 5.48 -14.47
C VAL A 91 -11.34 4.33 -15.46
N GLY A 92 -12.47 3.64 -15.34
CA GLY A 92 -12.86 2.50 -16.20
C GLY A 92 -13.02 1.20 -15.40
N VAL A 93 -12.21 1.01 -14.37
CA VAL A 93 -12.30 -0.09 -13.38
C VAL A 93 -11.87 0.42 -12.01
N GLU A 94 -12.08 -0.39 -10.98
CA GLU A 94 -11.69 -0.04 -9.61
C GLU A 94 -10.17 0.09 -9.47
N TYR A 95 -9.73 1.14 -8.77
CA TYR A 95 -8.30 1.46 -8.68
C TYR A 95 -7.47 0.32 -8.06
N GLN A 96 -8.00 -0.35 -7.04
CA GLN A 96 -7.34 -1.50 -6.42
C GLN A 96 -7.12 -2.64 -7.42
N GLN A 97 -8.03 -2.84 -8.39
CA GLN A 97 -7.86 -3.85 -9.44
C GLN A 97 -6.72 -3.47 -10.40
N ILE A 98 -6.58 -2.19 -10.72
CA ILE A 98 -5.48 -1.68 -11.55
C ILE A 98 -4.15 -1.96 -10.87
N LEU A 99 -4.03 -1.63 -9.58
CA LEU A 99 -2.80 -1.87 -8.81
C LEU A 99 -2.50 -3.35 -8.64
N ALA A 100 -3.50 -4.15 -8.25
CA ALA A 100 -3.35 -5.58 -8.06
C ALA A 100 -2.90 -6.30 -9.35
N GLN A 101 -3.51 -5.95 -10.49
CA GLN A 101 -3.14 -6.53 -11.77
C GLN A 101 -1.78 -6.00 -12.26
N GLY A 102 -1.51 -4.70 -12.05
CA GLY A 102 -0.26 -4.05 -12.43
C GLY A 102 0.94 -4.66 -11.72
N GLY A 103 0.79 -5.00 -10.44
CA GLY A 103 1.90 -5.51 -9.64
C GLY A 103 2.35 -6.93 -10.02
N PHE A 104 1.57 -7.71 -10.79
CA PHE A 104 2.06 -8.99 -11.32
C PHE A 104 3.19 -8.83 -12.36
N GLY A 105 3.37 -7.65 -12.93
CA GLY A 105 4.51 -7.30 -13.76
C GLY A 105 5.57 -6.45 -13.05
N ASP A 106 5.40 -6.21 -11.76
CA ASP A 106 6.25 -5.34 -10.95
C ASP A 106 7.29 -6.19 -10.22
N GLU A 107 8.51 -6.19 -10.76
CA GLU A 107 9.63 -6.94 -10.20
C GLU A 107 9.94 -6.44 -8.78
N ASP A 108 9.87 -7.36 -7.80
CA ASP A 108 10.04 -7.09 -6.37
C ASP A 108 9.09 -5.99 -5.82
N GLU A 109 7.91 -5.84 -6.42
CA GLU A 109 6.88 -4.84 -6.05
C GLU A 109 7.41 -3.39 -5.99
N LYS A 110 8.44 -3.07 -6.79
CA LYS A 110 9.15 -1.78 -6.74
C LYS A 110 8.25 -0.58 -7.06
N GLU A 111 7.42 -0.69 -8.09
CA GLU A 111 6.48 0.36 -8.47
C GLU A 111 5.40 0.55 -7.38
N LEU A 112 4.89 -0.54 -6.81
CA LEU A 112 3.95 -0.47 -5.69
C LEU A 112 4.57 0.17 -4.44
N LEU A 113 5.82 -0.19 -4.09
CA LEU A 113 6.54 0.39 -2.96
C LEU A 113 6.73 1.91 -3.13
N PHE A 114 7.13 2.35 -4.33
CA PHE A 114 7.28 3.78 -4.61
C PHE A 114 5.94 4.52 -4.71
N ALA A 115 4.88 3.87 -5.18
CA ALA A 115 3.53 4.44 -5.11
C ALA A 115 3.11 4.69 -3.64
N ALA A 116 3.37 3.74 -2.74
CA ALA A 116 3.10 3.91 -1.31
C ALA A 116 3.92 5.05 -0.70
N ALA A 117 5.24 5.07 -0.96
CA ALA A 117 6.13 6.13 -0.48
C ALA A 117 5.74 7.51 -1.02
N GLY A 118 5.38 7.59 -2.31
CA GLY A 118 4.88 8.82 -2.94
C GLY A 118 3.64 9.36 -2.25
N ARG A 119 2.65 8.51 -1.97
CA ARG A 119 1.40 8.91 -1.29
C ARG A 119 1.64 9.41 0.13
N ALA A 120 2.44 8.67 0.91
CA ALA A 120 2.79 9.06 2.26
C ALA A 120 3.55 10.40 2.28
N GLN A 121 4.52 10.59 1.37
CA GLN A 121 5.25 11.85 1.27
C GLN A 121 4.34 13.01 0.82
N ALA A 122 3.40 12.77 -0.11
CA ALA A 122 2.44 13.77 -0.53
C ALA A 122 1.51 14.21 0.61
N ALA A 123 1.12 13.29 1.49
CA ALA A 123 0.35 13.60 2.69
C ALA A 123 1.17 14.45 3.67
N ILE A 124 2.42 14.05 3.96
CA ILE A 124 3.34 14.80 4.83
C ILE A 124 3.56 16.22 4.31
N ASN A 125 3.78 16.39 3.01
CA ASN A 125 3.95 17.70 2.38
C ASN A 125 2.71 18.62 2.51
N ARG A 126 1.53 18.03 2.77
CA ARG A 126 0.27 18.74 3.03
C ARG A 126 -0.05 18.87 4.52
N GLY A 127 0.90 18.57 5.41
CA GLY A 127 0.75 18.64 6.86
C GLY A 127 0.00 17.45 7.49
N GLN A 128 -0.33 16.41 6.71
CA GLN A 128 -0.93 15.18 7.21
C GLN A 128 0.20 14.22 7.57
N THR A 129 0.73 14.34 8.78
CA THR A 129 1.97 13.65 9.20
C THR A 129 1.76 12.23 9.74
N HIS A 130 0.53 11.72 9.69
CA HIS A 130 0.15 10.41 10.22
C HIS A 130 -0.86 9.77 9.27
N TYR A 131 -0.83 8.44 9.14
CA TYR A 131 -1.76 7.68 8.28
C TYR A 131 -3.22 8.05 8.59
N ASP A 132 -3.60 8.06 9.86
CA ASP A 132 -4.98 8.35 10.29
C ASP A 132 -5.39 9.81 10.04
N ALA A 133 -4.42 10.72 10.01
CA ALA A 133 -4.64 12.14 9.73
C ALA A 133 -4.80 12.43 8.22
N MET A 134 -4.62 11.43 7.37
CA MET A 134 -4.79 11.58 5.93
C MET A 134 -6.26 11.85 5.57
N GLU A 135 -6.46 12.64 4.50
CA GLU A 135 -7.76 12.73 3.83
C GLU A 135 -8.25 11.33 3.44
N ALA A 136 -9.52 11.01 3.71
CA ALA A 136 -10.03 9.64 3.67
C ALA A 136 -9.85 8.95 2.30
N GLY A 137 -10.05 9.67 1.19
CA GLY A 137 -9.78 9.15 -0.15
C GLY A 137 -8.31 8.82 -0.35
N HIS A 138 -7.40 9.74 -0.02
CA HIS A 138 -5.95 9.50 -0.08
C HIS A 138 -5.50 8.35 0.82
N ARG A 139 -6.04 8.26 2.04
CA ARG A 139 -5.73 7.23 3.04
C ARG A 139 -6.10 5.84 2.53
N LYS A 140 -7.36 5.64 2.14
CA LYS A 140 -7.86 4.37 1.61
C LYS A 140 -7.08 3.89 0.40
N MET A 141 -6.61 4.82 -0.43
CA MET A 141 -5.80 4.49 -1.60
C MET A 141 -4.39 4.04 -1.20
N LEU A 142 -3.77 4.67 -0.20
CA LEU A 142 -2.53 4.17 0.38
C LEU A 142 -2.75 2.78 1.00
N GLY A 143 -3.81 2.60 1.80
CA GLY A 143 -4.18 1.30 2.37
C GLY A 143 -4.36 0.21 1.31
N ALA A 144 -5.01 0.53 0.18
CA ALA A 144 -5.16 -0.38 -0.94
C ALA A 144 -3.81 -0.77 -1.58
N VAL A 145 -2.86 0.17 -1.71
CA VAL A 145 -1.50 -0.14 -2.20
C VAL A 145 -0.81 -1.10 -1.23
N LEU A 146 -0.84 -0.83 0.08
CA LEU A 146 -0.24 -1.70 1.10
C LEU A 146 -0.86 -3.10 1.07
N CYS A 147 -2.19 -3.18 0.98
CA CYS A 147 -2.94 -4.42 0.88
C CYS A 147 -2.50 -5.25 -0.33
N VAL A 148 -2.29 -4.62 -1.49
CA VAL A 148 -1.82 -5.30 -2.70
C VAL A 148 -0.40 -5.84 -2.54
N ILE A 149 0.52 -5.06 -1.97
CA ILE A 149 1.89 -5.51 -1.71
C ILE A 149 1.90 -6.74 -0.80
N LEU A 150 1.16 -6.66 0.32
CA LEU A 150 1.08 -7.78 1.27
C LEU A 150 0.42 -9.02 0.65
N TYR A 151 -0.60 -8.83 -0.19
CA TYR A 151 -1.19 -9.93 -0.95
C TYR A 151 -0.16 -10.62 -1.85
N HIS A 152 0.59 -9.86 -2.67
CA HIS A 152 1.63 -10.43 -3.53
C HIS A 152 2.67 -11.21 -2.74
N ARG A 153 3.21 -10.62 -1.68
CA ARG A 153 4.19 -11.28 -0.79
C ARG A 153 3.64 -12.54 -0.12
N SER A 154 2.36 -12.54 0.29
CA SER A 154 1.71 -13.71 0.89
C SER A 154 1.54 -14.86 -0.09
N THR A 155 1.28 -14.56 -1.38
CA THR A 155 1.10 -15.59 -2.42
C THR A 155 2.42 -16.20 -2.88
N GLN A 156 3.51 -15.43 -2.87
CA GLN A 156 4.86 -15.92 -3.22
C GLN A 156 5.42 -16.89 -2.17
N ARG A 157 4.98 -16.83 -0.90
CA ARG A 157 5.40 -17.77 0.16
C ARG A 157 4.97 -19.22 -0.08
N TYR A 158 4.00 -19.45 -0.94
CA TYR A 158 3.45 -20.78 -1.21
C TYR A 158 3.82 -21.31 -2.61
N LEU A 159 4.74 -20.63 -3.32
CA LEU A 159 5.35 -21.07 -4.57
C LEU A 159 6.79 -21.55 -4.34
#